data_AF-C0E0Q4-F1
#
_entry.id   AF-C0E0Q4-F1
#
_cell.length_a   1.000
_cell.length_b   1.000
_cell.length_c   1.000
_cell.angle_alpha   90.00
_cell.angle_beta   90.00
_cell.angle_gamma   90.00
#
_symmetry.space_group_name_H-M   'P 1'
#
loop_
_entity.id
_entity.type
_entity.pdbx_description
1 polymer ?
#
loop_
_entity_poly.entity_id
_entity_poly.type
_entity_poly.pdbx_seq_one_letter_code
_entity_poly.pdbx_strand_id
1 'polypeptide(L)'
;MIVGNYDDYDQITINFVGTNTPEWTAEYIDNPTQQGSGRPIKYDGDHALNLYIKNVAMPFEVGRDDPNLSPVPGIGSAVSEVRSGGTFEGQAQFVIGLKDSKHPYKVHTEQNPTRLIIDVQH
;
A
#
# COMPACT_ATOMS: atom_id res chain seq x y z
N MET A 1 6.68 -5.87 -3.11
CA MET A 1 5.36 -5.39 -3.58
C MET A 1 5.30 -5.58 -5.07
N ILE A 2 4.16 -6.01 -5.60
CA ILE A 2 3.95 -6.23 -7.03
C ILE A 2 2.63 -5.54 -7.40
N VAL A 3 2.58 -4.92 -8.58
CA VAL A 3 1.34 -4.43 -9.19
C VAL A 3 1.10 -5.23 -10.46
N GLY A 4 -0.12 -5.75 -10.61
CA GLY A 4 -0.60 -6.48 -11.79
C GLY A 4 -1.78 -5.78 -12.43
N ASN A 5 -2.03 -6.10 -13.70
CA ASN A 5 -3.20 -5.63 -14.43
C ASN A 5 -4.01 -6.84 -14.89
N TYR A 6 -5.32 -6.77 -14.68
CA TYR A 6 -6.32 -7.75 -15.10
C TYR A 6 -7.44 -7.03 -15.86
N ASP A 7 -8.33 -7.76 -16.52
CA ASP A 7 -9.34 -7.18 -17.41
C ASP A 7 -10.26 -6.13 -16.72
N ASP A 8 -10.62 -6.35 -15.45
CA ASP A 8 -11.58 -5.49 -14.73
C ASP A 8 -10.95 -4.73 -13.54
N TYR A 9 -9.67 -4.96 -13.23
CA TYR A 9 -9.01 -4.36 -12.08
C TYR A 9 -7.47 -4.37 -12.17
N ASP A 10 -6.85 -3.44 -11.46
CA ASP A 10 -5.43 -3.49 -11.11
C ASP A 10 -5.27 -4.13 -9.74
N GLN A 11 -4.28 -4.98 -9.56
CA GLN A 11 -4.02 -5.69 -8.31
C GLN A 11 -2.71 -5.26 -7.69
N ILE A 12 -2.73 -4.89 -6.42
CA ILE A 12 -1.55 -4.60 -5.62
C ILE A 12 -1.36 -5.72 -4.61
N THR A 13 -0.20 -6.36 -4.63
CA THR A 13 0.15 -7.45 -3.70
C THR A 13 1.33 -7.05 -2.80
N ILE A 14 1.08 -7.09 -1.49
CA ILE A 14 2.09 -6.90 -0.45
C ILE A 14 2.36 -8.25 0.20
N ASN A 15 3.59 -8.76 0.04
CA ASN A 15 4.02 -10.04 0.60
C ASN A 15 4.61 -9.84 2.00
N PHE A 16 4.26 -10.72 2.93
CA PHE A 16 4.81 -10.74 4.29
C PHE A 16 5.70 -11.96 4.50
N VAL A 17 6.72 -11.82 5.35
CA VAL A 17 7.58 -12.93 5.78
C VAL A 17 6.96 -13.73 6.93
N GLY A 18 6.16 -13.06 7.78
CA GLY A 18 5.45 -13.70 8.89
C GLY A 18 4.15 -14.39 8.45
N THR A 19 3.56 -15.17 9.35
CA THR A 19 2.33 -15.95 9.12
C THR A 19 1.07 -15.32 9.73
N ASN A 20 1.22 -14.23 10.48
CA ASN A 20 0.10 -13.52 11.09
C ASN A 20 -0.78 -12.89 10.00
N THR A 21 -2.10 -12.94 10.17
CA THR A 21 -3.03 -12.21 9.28
C THR A 21 -2.81 -10.70 9.46
N PRO A 22 -2.51 -9.94 8.40
CA PRO A 22 -2.36 -8.50 8.50
C PRO A 22 -3.70 -7.84 8.77
N GLU A 23 -3.73 -6.96 9.77
CA GLU A 23 -4.84 -6.03 9.97
C GLU A 23 -4.57 -4.76 9.19
N TRP A 24 -5.60 -4.20 8.56
CA TRP A 24 -5.42 -3.05 7.66
C TRP A 24 -6.61 -2.10 7.72
N THR A 25 -6.36 -0.86 7.31
CA THR A 25 -7.38 0.16 7.05
C THR A 25 -6.99 0.91 5.80
N ALA A 26 -7.95 1.18 4.91
CA ALA A 26 -7.73 1.95 3.70
C ALA A 26 -8.78 3.06 3.59
N GLU A 27 -8.35 4.27 3.25
CA GLU A 27 -9.24 5.44 3.15
C GLU A 27 -8.79 6.37 2.03
N TYR A 28 -9.76 6.95 1.31
CA TYR A 28 -9.45 8.02 0.37
C TYR A 28 -9.13 9.30 1.10
N ILE A 29 -7.95 9.87 0.85
CA ILE A 29 -7.50 11.11 1.49
C ILE A 29 -6.93 12.04 0.44
N ASP A 30 -7.28 13.33 0.54
CA ASP A 30 -6.85 14.29 -0.49
C ASP A 30 -5.40 14.75 -0.29
N ASN A 31 -4.88 14.73 0.95
CA ASN A 31 -3.53 15.18 1.28
C ASN A 31 -2.86 14.19 2.25
N PRO A 32 -2.38 13.03 1.78
CA PRO A 32 -1.73 12.05 2.64
C PRO A 32 -0.42 12.61 3.22
N THR A 33 -0.24 12.46 4.53
CA THR A 33 0.98 12.83 5.25
C THR A 33 1.61 11.61 5.89
N GLN A 34 2.94 11.63 6.00
CA GLN A 34 3.72 10.58 6.64
C GLN A 34 3.44 10.54 8.15
N GLN A 35 3.26 9.33 8.69
CA GLN A 35 3.17 9.10 10.13
C GLN A 35 4.37 9.67 10.89
N GLY A 36 4.13 10.19 12.09
CA GLY A 36 5.16 10.79 12.95
C GLY A 36 5.63 12.17 12.49
N SER A 37 6.09 12.32 11.24
CA SER A 37 6.68 13.57 10.73
C SER A 37 5.65 14.60 10.26
N GLY A 38 4.47 14.15 9.82
CA GLY A 38 3.43 15.00 9.24
C GLY A 38 3.79 15.59 7.87
N ARG A 39 4.92 15.19 7.26
CA ARG A 39 5.32 15.69 5.94
C ARG A 39 4.40 15.13 4.85
N PRO A 40 4.00 15.92 3.84
CA PRO A 40 3.22 15.41 2.71
C PRO A 40 3.94 14.27 2.00
N ILE A 41 3.20 13.20 1.68
CA ILE A 41 3.68 12.13 0.81
C ILE A 41 3.35 12.54 -0.62
N LYS A 42 4.38 12.75 -1.45
CA LYS A 42 4.21 12.96 -2.88
C LYS A 42 4.03 11.62 -3.57
N TYR A 43 3.01 11.53 -4.42
CA TYR A 43 2.64 10.35 -5.19
C TYR A 43 2.18 10.77 -6.58
N ASP A 44 2.22 9.86 -7.54
CA ASP A 44 1.64 10.07 -8.87
C ASP A 44 0.18 9.61 -8.91
N GLY A 45 -0.72 10.44 -9.46
CA GLY A 45 -2.16 10.18 -9.58
C GLY A 45 -3.03 11.37 -9.16
N ASP A 46 -4.31 11.32 -9.50
CA ASP A 46 -5.29 12.39 -9.22
C ASP A 46 -5.95 12.23 -7.85
N HIS A 47 -6.08 10.98 -7.37
CA HIS A 47 -6.65 10.66 -6.06
C HIS A 47 -5.73 9.73 -5.28
N ALA A 48 -5.78 9.78 -3.96
CA ALA A 48 -5.01 8.88 -3.08
C ALA A 48 -5.92 7.97 -2.25
N LEU A 49 -5.61 6.68 -2.27
CA LEU A 49 -6.06 5.70 -1.29
C LEU A 49 -4.90 5.43 -0.32
N ASN A 50 -5.05 5.88 0.93
CA ASN A 50 -4.05 5.72 1.98
C ASN A 50 -4.32 4.43 2.75
N LEU A 51 -3.37 3.50 2.69
CA LEU A 51 -3.40 2.19 3.32
C LEU A 51 -2.47 2.17 4.54
N TYR A 52 -3.04 1.78 5.68
CA TYR A 52 -2.27 1.40 6.86
C TYR A 52 -2.38 -0.10 7.08
N ILE A 53 -1.25 -0.70 7.45
CA ILE A 53 -1.15 -2.11 7.82
C ILE A 53 -0.60 -2.16 9.24
N LYS A 54 -1.36 -2.71 10.17
CA LYS A 54 -1.02 -2.79 11.59
C LYS A 54 -0.25 -4.07 11.91
N ASN A 55 0.35 -4.09 13.11
CA ASN A 55 1.11 -5.22 13.64
C ASN A 55 2.29 -5.60 12.74
N VAL A 56 2.90 -4.60 12.09
CA VAL A 56 4.11 -4.77 11.28
C VAL A 56 5.31 -4.45 12.16
N ALA A 57 6.21 -5.41 12.34
CA ALA A 57 7.45 -5.17 13.07
C ALA A 57 8.27 -4.07 12.40
N MET A 58 8.85 -3.18 13.19
CA MET A 58 9.78 -2.20 12.66
C MET A 58 11.05 -2.93 12.20
N PRO A 59 11.69 -2.50 11.09
CA PRO A 59 12.85 -3.19 10.56
C PRO A 59 13.95 -3.45 11.62
N PHE A 60 14.25 -2.45 12.46
CA PHE A 60 15.28 -2.59 13.49
C PHE A 60 14.91 -3.59 14.60
N GLU A 61 13.63 -3.81 14.89
CA GLU A 61 13.18 -4.81 15.88
C GLU A 61 13.48 -6.24 15.42
N VAL A 62 13.59 -6.44 14.10
CA VAL A 62 13.91 -7.72 13.47
C VAL A 62 15.32 -7.75 12.88
N GLY A 63 16.18 -6.82 13.28
CA GLY A 63 17.58 -6.75 12.85
C GLY A 63 17.75 -6.49 11.35
N ARG A 64 16.83 -5.73 10.73
CA ARG A 64 16.87 -5.31 9.33
C ARG A 64 16.98 -3.81 9.20
N ASP A 65 17.63 -3.37 8.14
CA ASP A 65 17.60 -1.96 7.74
C ASP A 65 16.21 -1.58 7.21
N ASP A 66 15.91 -0.28 7.25
CA ASP A 66 14.72 0.24 6.59
C ASP A 66 14.75 -0.16 5.10
N PRO A 67 13.68 -0.81 4.60
CA PRO A 67 13.67 -1.30 3.23
C PRO A 67 13.75 -0.18 2.17
N ASN A 68 13.57 1.10 2.54
CA ASN A 68 13.66 2.26 1.64
C ASN A 68 12.97 1.98 0.29
N LEU A 69 11.72 1.51 0.36
CA LEU A 69 11.00 0.99 -0.80
C LEU A 69 10.86 2.07 -1.88
N SER A 70 11.47 1.80 -3.04
CA SER A 70 11.21 2.59 -4.25
C SER A 70 9.72 2.55 -4.59
N PRO A 71 9.17 3.63 -5.17
CA PRO A 71 7.81 3.60 -5.65
C PRO A 71 7.62 2.57 -6.74
N VAL A 72 6.43 1.99 -6.80
CA VAL A 72 6.08 0.99 -7.81
C VAL A 72 5.06 1.59 -8.76
N PRO A 73 5.37 1.76 -10.06
CA PRO A 73 4.41 2.29 -11.01
C PRO A 73 3.24 1.32 -11.20
N GLY A 74 2.04 1.87 -11.41
CA GLY A 74 0.90 1.10 -11.87
C GLY A 74 1.07 0.65 -13.31
N ILE A 75 0.48 -0.50 -13.65
CA ILE A 75 0.60 -1.10 -14.98
C ILE A 75 -0.69 -0.92 -15.79
N GLY A 76 -1.86 -0.83 -15.13
CA GLY A 76 -3.15 -0.71 -15.79
C GLY A 76 -3.76 0.68 -15.76
N SER A 77 -5.08 0.73 -15.89
CA SER A 77 -5.86 1.97 -16.06
C SER A 77 -6.32 2.62 -14.76
N ALA A 78 -6.25 1.92 -13.61
CA ALA A 78 -6.76 2.46 -12.35
C ALA A 78 -5.64 3.01 -11.46
N VAL A 79 -4.52 2.28 -11.35
CA VAL A 79 -3.40 2.65 -10.47
C VAL A 79 -2.34 3.42 -11.25
N SER A 80 -1.88 4.54 -10.69
CA SER A 80 -0.75 5.35 -11.20
C SER A 80 0.56 4.93 -10.55
N GLU A 81 0.61 4.84 -9.23
CA GLU A 81 1.80 4.51 -8.45
C GLU A 81 1.40 3.97 -7.08
N VAL A 82 2.22 3.12 -6.48
CA VAL A 82 2.17 2.79 -5.05
C VAL A 82 3.44 3.29 -4.37
N ARG A 83 3.25 4.21 -3.43
CA ARG A 83 4.31 4.89 -2.68
C ARG A 83 4.33 4.41 -1.23
N SER A 84 5.49 4.05 -0.70
CA SER A 84 5.62 3.79 0.74
C SER A 84 5.75 5.08 1.53
N GLY A 85 5.00 5.19 2.63
CA GLY A 85 5.18 6.20 3.68
C GLY A 85 6.18 5.75 4.77
N GLY A 86 6.69 4.52 4.68
CA GLY A 86 7.54 3.90 5.68
C GLY A 86 6.76 3.14 6.77
N THR A 87 7.49 2.70 7.79
CA THR A 87 6.94 2.02 8.96
C THR A 87 7.18 2.86 10.21
N PHE A 88 6.13 3.11 10.99
CA PHE A 88 6.20 3.88 12.24
C PHE A 88 5.25 3.26 13.28
N GLU A 89 5.70 3.13 14.53
CA GLU A 89 4.89 2.64 15.66
C GLU A 89 4.08 1.36 15.36
N GLY A 90 4.73 0.38 14.71
CA GLY A 90 4.12 -0.91 14.41
C GLY A 90 3.14 -0.89 13.22
N GLN A 91 3.14 0.19 12.42
CA GLN A 91 2.28 0.35 11.25
C GLN A 91 3.10 0.65 10.00
N ALA A 92 2.83 -0.06 8.92
CA ALA A 92 3.32 0.32 7.59
C ALA A 92 2.29 1.19 6.87
N GLN A 93 2.73 2.26 6.23
CA GLN A 93 1.89 3.15 5.43
C GLN A 93 2.23 3.02 3.94
N PHE A 94 1.20 2.99 3.12
CA PHE A 94 1.31 3.10 1.67
C PHE A 94 0.27 4.10 1.15
N VAL A 95 0.64 4.89 0.15
CA VAL A 95 -0.27 5.71 -0.63
C VAL A 95 -0.38 5.08 -2.01
N ILE A 96 -1.60 4.71 -2.39
CA ILE A 96 -1.93 4.20 -3.73
C ILE A 96 -2.50 5.39 -4.50
N GLY A 97 -1.74 5.88 -5.47
CA GLY A 97 -2.18 6.92 -6.39
C GLY A 97 -3.07 6.33 -7.48
N LEU A 98 -4.24 6.94 -7.68
CA LEU A 98 -5.27 6.50 -8.60
C LEU A 98 -5.43 7.51 -9.75
N LYS A 99 -5.75 6.99 -10.94
CA LYS A 99 -6.05 7.79 -12.13
C LYS A 99 -7.50 8.23 -12.08
N ASP A 100 -7.82 9.44 -12.55
CA ASP A 100 -9.14 9.98 -12.90
C ASP A 100 -10.21 10.03 -11.78
N SER A 101 -10.40 8.97 -10.98
CA SER A 101 -11.47 8.84 -9.99
C SER A 101 -11.05 8.07 -8.71
N LYS A 102 -11.93 8.07 -7.70
CA LYS A 102 -11.82 7.22 -6.51
C LYS A 102 -12.38 5.81 -6.80
N HIS A 103 -11.64 5.04 -7.60
CA HIS A 103 -12.02 3.71 -8.10
C HIS A 103 -12.40 2.73 -6.99
N PRO A 104 -13.59 2.08 -7.04
CA PRO A 104 -13.96 1.08 -6.04
C PRO A 104 -12.86 0.02 -5.86
N TYR A 105 -12.63 -0.38 -4.61
CA TYR A 105 -11.60 -1.35 -4.29
C TYR A 105 -12.11 -2.46 -3.37
N LYS A 106 -11.41 -3.59 -3.41
CA LYS A 106 -11.60 -4.71 -2.50
C LYS A 106 -10.25 -5.10 -1.93
N VAL A 107 -10.20 -5.25 -0.61
CA VAL A 107 -9.00 -5.75 0.07
C VAL A 107 -9.29 -7.12 0.66
N HIS A 108 -8.34 -8.04 0.51
CA HIS A 108 -8.42 -9.37 1.08
C HIS A 108 -7.03 -9.92 1.40
N THR A 109 -6.99 -10.98 2.20
CA THR A 109 -5.74 -11.59 2.65
C THR A 109 -5.65 -13.03 2.17
N GLU A 110 -4.48 -13.41 1.67
CA GLU A 110 -4.12 -14.81 1.44
C GLU A 110 -3.17 -15.30 2.54
N GLN A 111 -3.19 -16.61 2.78
CA GLN A 111 -2.30 -17.29 3.72
C GLN A 111 -1.53 -18.40 3.00
N ASN A 112 -0.31 -18.68 3.45
CA ASN A 112 0.59 -19.68 2.87
C ASN A 112 0.94 -19.45 1.38
N PRO A 113 1.65 -18.36 1.01
CA PRO A 113 2.27 -17.34 1.87
C PRO A 113 1.30 -16.22 2.29
N THR A 114 1.62 -15.51 3.38
CA THR A 114 0.80 -14.39 3.84
C THR A 114 0.92 -13.19 2.91
N ARG A 115 -0.22 -12.71 2.41
CA ARG A 115 -0.31 -11.57 1.50
C ARG A 115 -1.48 -10.68 1.87
N LEU A 116 -1.30 -9.37 1.66
CA LEU A 116 -2.41 -8.43 1.56
C LEU A 116 -2.59 -8.05 0.09
N ILE A 117 -3.79 -8.23 -0.43
CA ILE A 117 -4.15 -7.99 -1.83
C ILE A 117 -5.21 -6.90 -1.89
N ILE A 118 -4.97 -5.92 -2.75
CA ILE A 118 -5.87 -4.80 -3.02
C ILE A 118 -6.20 -4.83 -4.51
N ASP A 119 -7.45 -5.15 -4.84
CA ASP A 119 -7.96 -5.06 -6.20
C ASP A 119 -8.65 -3.70 -6.35
N VAL A 120 -8.23 -2.92 -7.34
CA VAL A 120 -8.77 -1.59 -7.68
C VAL A 120 -9.44 -1.68 -9.04
N GLN A 121 -10.76 -1.48 -9.08
CA GLN A 121 -11.54 -1.63 -10.31
C GLN A 121 -11.16 -0.59 -11.36
N HIS A 122 -11.23 -0.96 -12.63
CA HIS A 122 -11.06 -0.02 -13.75
C HIS A 122 -12.21 0.98 -13.88
#